data_AF-A0A535K4V2-F1
#
_entry.id   AF-A0A535K4V2-F1
#
_cell.length_a   1.000
_cell.length_b   1.000
_cell.length_c   1.000
_cell.angle_alpha   90.00
_cell.angle_beta   90.00
_cell.angle_gamma   90.00
#
_symmetry.space_group_name_H-M   'P 1'
#
loop_
_entity.id
_entity.type
_entity.pdbx_description
1 polymer ?
#
loop_
_entity_poly.entity_id
_entity_poly.type
_entity_poly.pdbx_seq_one_letter_code
_entity_poly.pdbx_strand_id
1 'polypeptide(L)'
;MLVALFPAAPVAAGDIHAHIECGVSRNLCAEVDDLESFSSYVGHDEPSLLFYSNHPGSGNRMQYVLTLPTDPVAPTGVPTAAQSFNFQLHPAFWFGMAMCDTQSSPRPLGDPANPINPGIACTPDSDSNIHENPNPGAPDSMGSHPGTAFMEMQFYPPGWTSWPAGVSCDANLWCAALNIDSLSIDYFHGTQLNRSCQNLVGVEPVNFAFITKSGVPHAPPSPVNSTASTFTPNGATDLFMSSGDRIVLTMRDTAHGLRIDLDDLTNGQSGHMISSAANGFGQVQYAPNGSVCKNLPYDFHPEYSTSSELTRVPWAAHSYNIAFSDEIGHFDFCGHVTASGGCSGTEGAAGDLEKNDKDDNFCMDASASLLIKVSGCLDTNSGFDGVSYLNVWPDGNPDHPTPIVFTSARTGGGFNVDYSRVAFEADLPRIEAPDVSPVNSCNRSTGDRCVKPPLTDEGVPADFYPFYSAASGYGAACAWAFGNDIPGHTVNDFGRIEQYGPLLRLTYPVFGGLGTTSSRFNDFRQVINNPCTP
;
A
#
# COMPACT_ATOMS: atom_id res chain seq x y z
N MET A 1 -1.93 4.30 28.78
CA MET A 1 -0.86 4.59 29.76
C MET A 1 0.45 4.39 29.00
N LEU A 2 0.91 5.45 28.32
CA LEU A 2 2.09 5.42 27.45
C LEU A 2 3.35 5.27 28.30
N VAL A 3 4.23 4.32 27.95
CA VAL A 3 5.56 4.22 28.53
C VAL A 3 6.56 4.76 27.52
N ALA A 4 7.22 5.85 27.88
CA ALA A 4 8.36 6.41 27.19
C ALA A 4 9.54 5.42 27.22
N LEU A 5 10.18 5.19 26.08
CA LEU A 5 11.37 4.35 25.95
C LEU A 5 12.59 5.22 25.60
N PHE A 6 13.53 5.32 26.53
CA PHE A 6 14.94 5.65 26.25
C PHE A 6 15.81 4.46 26.69
N PRO A 7 16.96 4.22 26.04
CA PRO A 7 17.56 2.90 25.95
C PRO A 7 18.51 2.57 27.11
N ALA A 8 18.38 1.35 27.65
CA ALA A 8 19.46 0.62 28.29
C ALA A 8 19.28 -0.88 27.99
N ALA A 9 20.38 -1.53 27.63
CA ALA A 9 20.51 -2.91 27.14
C ALA A 9 19.87 -4.00 28.04
N PRO A 10 19.65 -5.22 27.52
CA PRO A 10 18.40 -5.96 27.69
C PRO A 10 18.37 -6.86 28.92
N VAL A 11 17.20 -6.90 29.56
CA VAL A 11 16.72 -8.08 30.28
C VAL A 11 15.70 -8.72 29.35
N ALA A 12 15.85 -10.02 29.07
CA ALA A 12 14.91 -10.79 28.25
C ALA A 12 13.53 -10.86 28.93
N ALA A 13 12.73 -9.81 28.77
CA ALA A 13 11.28 -9.88 28.82
C ALA A 13 10.82 -10.40 27.44
N GLY A 14 9.87 -11.33 27.39
CA GLY A 14 9.33 -11.80 26.12
C GLY A 14 8.83 -10.63 25.28
N ASP A 15 9.06 -10.68 23.97
CA ASP A 15 8.71 -9.60 23.04
C ASP A 15 7.23 -9.21 23.18
N ILE A 16 6.98 -7.91 23.24
CA ILE A 16 5.63 -7.35 23.38
C ILE A 16 4.88 -7.55 22.06
N HIS A 17 3.66 -8.06 22.12
CA HIS A 17 2.77 -8.15 20.95
C HIS A 17 2.59 -6.76 20.32
N ALA A 18 2.62 -6.70 19.00
CA ALA A 18 2.38 -5.49 18.23
C ALA A 18 1.63 -5.87 16.94
N HIS A 19 0.87 -4.94 16.38
CA HIS A 19 0.22 -5.08 15.09
C HIS A 19 0.21 -3.74 14.36
N ILE A 20 -0.03 -3.76 13.05
CA ILE A 20 -0.30 -2.57 12.24
C ILE A 20 -1.76 -2.17 12.50
N GLU A 21 -1.98 -0.92 12.92
CA GLU A 21 -3.31 -0.37 13.18
C GLU A 21 -3.72 0.57 12.04
N CYS A 22 -4.31 0.00 10.99
CA CYS A 22 -4.77 0.73 9.80
C CYS A 22 -5.90 1.71 10.12
N GLY A 23 -6.68 1.47 11.20
CA GLY A 23 -7.81 2.32 11.56
C GLY A 23 -7.50 3.57 12.39
N VAL A 24 -6.24 3.88 12.72
CA VAL A 24 -5.95 5.01 13.63
C VAL A 24 -4.64 5.76 13.32
N SER A 25 -3.67 5.16 12.63
CA SER A 25 -2.31 5.72 12.66
C SER A 25 -1.36 5.31 11.54
N ARG A 26 -1.74 4.40 10.64
CA ARG A 26 -0.77 3.78 9.72
C ARG A 26 -1.08 4.11 8.27
N ASN A 27 -0.07 4.71 7.65
CA ASN A 27 0.06 5.23 6.30
C ASN A 27 0.53 4.17 5.29
N LEU A 28 0.17 2.88 5.49
CA LEU A 28 0.79 1.75 4.78
C LEU A 28 -0.12 0.51 4.75
N CYS A 29 -1.44 0.70 4.66
CA CYS A 29 -2.40 -0.40 4.51
C CYS A 29 -3.19 -0.23 3.21
N ALA A 30 -3.97 -1.23 2.84
CA ALA A 30 -4.79 -1.14 1.64
C ALA A 30 -6.01 -0.23 1.89
N GLU A 31 -6.24 0.74 0.99
CA GLU A 31 -7.39 1.63 1.14
C GLU A 31 -8.72 0.87 1.10
N VAL A 32 -9.61 1.12 2.07
CA VAL A 32 -10.92 0.45 2.19
C VAL A 32 -12.06 1.22 1.51
N ASP A 33 -13.03 0.49 0.96
CA ASP A 33 -14.14 1.11 0.24
C ASP A 33 -15.03 1.97 1.14
N ASP A 34 -15.33 1.56 2.38
CA ASP A 34 -16.27 2.29 3.24
C ASP A 34 -15.97 2.17 4.73
N LEU A 35 -16.17 3.28 5.45
CA LEU A 35 -15.67 3.47 6.81
C LEU A 35 -16.67 3.20 7.91
N GLU A 36 -17.93 2.85 7.61
CA GLU A 36 -18.95 2.65 8.65
C GLU A 36 -18.55 1.59 9.71
N SER A 37 -17.51 0.80 9.42
CA SER A 37 -16.96 -0.22 10.32
C SER A 37 -15.67 0.16 11.07
N PHE A 38 -15.04 1.30 10.78
CA PHE A 38 -13.80 1.78 11.42
C PHE A 38 -14.08 2.94 12.39
N SER A 39 -13.25 3.09 13.45
CA SER A 39 -13.43 4.17 14.45
C SER A 39 -12.76 5.49 14.09
N SER A 40 -11.79 5.45 13.18
CA SER A 40 -11.03 6.56 12.60
C SER A 40 -10.40 6.05 11.30
N TYR A 41 -9.92 6.94 10.45
CA TYR A 41 -9.36 6.58 9.16
C TYR A 41 -8.15 7.46 8.87
N VAL A 42 -7.14 6.82 8.28
CA VAL A 42 -5.90 7.42 7.79
C VAL A 42 -5.98 7.16 6.30
N GLY A 43 -6.35 8.17 5.50
CA GLY A 43 -6.40 7.98 4.06
C GLY A 43 -5.04 7.77 3.44
N HIS A 44 -5.02 6.80 2.54
CA HIS A 44 -3.90 6.38 1.71
C HIS A 44 -4.16 6.98 0.33
N ASP A 45 -3.33 7.92 -0.13
CA ASP A 45 -3.43 8.47 -1.48
C ASP A 45 -2.51 7.65 -2.37
N GLU A 46 -3.11 6.85 -3.26
CA GLU A 46 -2.38 5.78 -3.96
C GLU A 46 -2.54 5.88 -5.48
N PRO A 47 -1.86 6.84 -6.13
CA PRO A 47 -1.75 6.86 -7.59
C PRO A 47 -1.13 5.57 -8.11
N SER A 48 -1.85 4.83 -8.95
CA SER A 48 -1.52 3.45 -9.31
C SER A 48 -1.49 3.17 -10.81
N LEU A 49 -0.70 2.15 -11.17
CA LEU A 49 -0.57 1.58 -12.50
C LEU A 49 -0.93 0.08 -12.47
N LEU A 50 -2.10 -0.25 -13.00
CA LEU A 50 -2.64 -1.60 -13.05
C LEU A 50 -2.24 -2.30 -14.36
N PHE A 51 -2.01 -3.62 -14.31
CA PHE A 51 -1.58 -4.42 -15.46
C PHE A 51 -2.63 -5.47 -15.83
N TYR A 52 -3.12 -5.44 -17.08
CA TYR A 52 -4.14 -6.38 -17.56
C TYR A 52 -3.69 -7.29 -18.71
N SER A 53 -3.98 -8.57 -18.54
CA SER A 53 -3.77 -9.62 -19.53
C SER A 53 -4.71 -10.79 -19.26
N ASN A 54 -5.39 -11.28 -20.28
CA ASN A 54 -6.24 -12.48 -20.21
C ASN A 54 -5.44 -13.78 -20.43
N HIS A 55 -4.10 -13.72 -20.46
CA HIS A 55 -3.26 -14.90 -20.57
C HIS A 55 -3.19 -15.61 -19.20
N PRO A 56 -3.59 -16.89 -19.09
CA PRO A 56 -3.47 -17.62 -17.82
C PRO A 56 -2.05 -17.53 -17.23
N GLY A 57 -1.97 -17.25 -15.94
CA GLY A 57 -0.73 -16.95 -15.23
C GLY A 57 -0.47 -15.45 -15.02
N SER A 58 -1.20 -14.56 -15.69
CA SER A 58 -1.07 -13.11 -15.49
C SER A 58 -1.65 -12.64 -14.16
N GLY A 59 -2.47 -13.44 -13.47
CA GLY A 59 -2.96 -13.13 -12.13
C GLY A 59 -2.06 -13.62 -10.99
N ASN A 60 -1.04 -14.45 -11.29
CA ASN A 60 -0.32 -15.20 -10.26
C ASN A 60 1.18 -15.39 -10.52
N ARG A 61 1.69 -14.89 -11.64
CA ARG A 61 3.09 -15.00 -12.01
C ARG A 61 3.52 -13.82 -12.86
N MET A 62 4.40 -13.00 -12.30
CA MET A 62 4.94 -11.83 -12.98
C MET A 62 6.37 -11.51 -12.55
N GLN A 63 7.06 -10.79 -13.42
CA GLN A 63 8.38 -10.25 -13.16
C GLN A 63 8.46 -8.79 -13.60
N TYR A 64 9.20 -8.02 -12.81
CA TYR A 64 9.57 -6.63 -13.05
C TYR A 64 11.09 -6.49 -12.90
N VAL A 65 11.65 -5.48 -13.55
CA VAL A 65 12.99 -5.00 -13.23
C VAL A 65 12.87 -3.55 -12.83
N LEU A 66 13.20 -3.24 -11.58
CA LEU A 66 13.12 -1.89 -11.01
C LEU A 66 14.53 -1.33 -10.75
N THR A 67 14.66 -0.01 -10.78
CA THR A 67 15.84 0.72 -10.29
C THR A 67 15.38 1.52 -9.07
N LEU A 68 15.98 1.26 -7.91
CA LEU A 68 15.65 1.98 -6.69
C LEU A 68 16.03 3.45 -6.83
N PRO A 69 15.17 4.40 -6.44
CA PRO A 69 15.49 5.81 -6.58
C PRO A 69 16.63 6.23 -5.64
N THR A 70 17.38 7.23 -6.05
CA THR A 70 18.41 7.89 -5.24
C THR A 70 17.93 9.25 -4.77
N ASP A 71 18.27 9.59 -3.54
CA ASP A 71 18.07 10.92 -2.99
C ASP A 71 19.17 11.91 -3.43
N PRO A 72 18.89 13.21 -3.35
CA PRO A 72 19.91 14.25 -3.39
C PRO A 72 20.99 14.07 -2.33
N VAL A 73 22.08 14.82 -2.47
CA VAL A 73 23.12 14.86 -1.44
C VAL A 73 22.54 15.40 -0.14
N ALA A 74 22.66 14.63 0.94
CA ALA A 74 22.22 15.02 2.26
C ALA A 74 22.83 16.38 2.68
N PRO A 75 22.00 17.37 3.09
CA PRO A 75 22.50 18.67 3.51
C PRO A 75 23.18 18.59 4.89
N THR A 76 24.05 19.55 5.19
CA THR A 76 24.70 19.68 6.51
C THR A 76 23.79 20.31 7.58
N GLY A 77 22.51 20.51 7.29
CA GLY A 77 21.52 21.18 8.13
C GLY A 77 20.10 20.80 7.73
N VAL A 78 19.11 21.63 8.11
CA VAL A 78 17.73 21.43 7.69
C VAL A 78 17.64 21.59 6.16
N PRO A 79 17.02 20.65 5.43
CA PRO A 79 16.74 20.80 4.01
C PRO A 79 16.05 22.12 3.68
N THR A 80 16.35 22.68 2.52
CA THR A 80 15.55 23.82 2.01
C THR A 80 14.19 23.34 1.51
N ALA A 81 13.20 24.22 1.42
CA ALA A 81 11.88 23.86 0.87
C ALA A 81 11.90 23.42 -0.60
N ALA A 82 12.95 23.76 -1.35
CA ALA A 82 13.16 23.30 -2.72
C ALA A 82 13.91 21.96 -2.80
N GLN A 83 14.23 21.34 -1.66
CA GLN A 83 14.87 20.04 -1.59
C GLN A 83 13.88 19.01 -1.07
N SER A 84 13.86 17.86 -1.70
CA SER A 84 13.01 16.73 -1.31
C SER A 84 13.81 15.43 -1.25
N PHE A 85 13.29 14.49 -0.48
CA PHE A 85 13.85 13.15 -0.30
C PHE A 85 12.72 12.13 -0.44
N ASN A 86 13.03 10.89 -0.81
CA ASN A 86 12.03 9.84 -1.05
C ASN A 86 11.07 9.68 0.14
N PHE A 87 11.58 9.67 1.38
CA PHE A 87 10.74 9.54 2.58
C PHE A 87 9.74 10.69 2.79
N GLN A 88 9.93 11.84 2.13
CA GLN A 88 8.99 12.95 2.16
C GLN A 88 7.95 12.86 1.05
N LEU A 89 8.24 12.14 -0.03
CA LEU A 89 7.31 11.96 -1.15
C LEU A 89 6.41 10.76 -0.92
N HIS A 90 6.95 9.71 -0.30
CA HIS A 90 6.24 8.46 -0.04
C HIS A 90 6.75 7.74 1.21
N PRO A 91 5.86 7.18 2.04
CA PRO A 91 6.22 6.21 3.06
C PRO A 91 6.76 4.89 2.47
N ALA A 92 6.17 4.43 1.38
CA ALA A 92 6.59 3.27 0.60
C ALA A 92 5.95 3.29 -0.79
N PHE A 93 6.62 2.67 -1.75
CA PHE A 93 5.96 2.21 -2.98
C PHE A 93 5.84 0.70 -2.95
N TRP A 94 4.92 0.14 -3.74
CA TRP A 94 4.66 -1.29 -3.70
C TRP A 94 4.24 -1.91 -5.04
N PHE A 95 4.39 -3.24 -5.11
CA PHE A 95 3.79 -4.08 -6.15
C PHE A 95 2.73 -4.98 -5.54
N GLY A 96 1.55 -5.02 -6.16
CA GLY A 96 0.33 -5.56 -5.57
C GLY A 96 -0.20 -6.83 -6.22
N MET A 97 -0.99 -7.61 -5.47
CA MET A 97 -1.72 -8.78 -5.94
C MET A 97 -2.94 -9.10 -5.07
N ALA A 98 -4.07 -9.47 -5.68
CA ALA A 98 -5.21 -10.02 -4.95
C ALA A 98 -4.95 -11.49 -4.54
N MET A 99 -5.23 -11.81 -3.27
CA MET A 99 -4.90 -13.08 -2.63
C MET A 99 -6.14 -13.76 -2.06
N CYS A 100 -6.17 -15.10 -2.11
CA CYS A 100 -7.17 -15.86 -1.39
C CYS A 100 -7.02 -15.70 0.13
N ASP A 101 -8.05 -15.19 0.81
CA ASP A 101 -8.15 -15.23 2.27
C ASP A 101 -9.56 -15.63 2.72
N THR A 102 -9.69 -16.87 3.19
CA THR A 102 -10.99 -17.42 3.59
C THR A 102 -11.61 -16.76 4.82
N GLN A 103 -10.84 -16.00 5.61
CA GLN A 103 -11.33 -15.31 6.80
C GLN A 103 -11.53 -13.81 6.58
N SER A 104 -11.26 -13.30 5.38
CA SER A 104 -11.44 -11.91 5.00
C SER A 104 -12.81 -11.64 4.37
N SER A 105 -13.12 -10.36 4.24
CA SER A 105 -14.23 -9.82 3.46
C SER A 105 -14.19 -10.27 1.99
N PRO A 106 -15.34 -10.31 1.30
CA PRO A 106 -16.65 -9.86 1.77
C PRO A 106 -17.44 -10.94 2.52
N ARG A 107 -16.98 -12.20 2.49
CA ARG A 107 -17.68 -13.39 3.00
C ARG A 107 -16.72 -14.29 3.81
N PRO A 108 -16.33 -13.90 5.02
CA PRO A 108 -15.44 -14.71 5.83
C PRO A 108 -16.09 -16.05 6.20
N LEU A 109 -15.33 -17.14 6.13
CA LEU A 109 -15.79 -18.51 6.36
C LEU A 109 -16.08 -18.78 7.84
N GLY A 110 -15.30 -18.16 8.73
CA GLY A 110 -15.29 -18.41 10.16
C GLY A 110 -14.60 -19.72 10.53
N ASP A 111 -15.10 -20.42 11.56
CA ASP A 111 -14.54 -21.71 12.00
C ASP A 111 -14.52 -22.74 10.86
N PRO A 112 -13.35 -23.19 10.38
CA PRO A 112 -13.30 -24.19 9.32
C PRO A 112 -13.98 -25.50 9.69
N ALA A 113 -14.08 -25.83 10.98
CA ALA A 113 -14.81 -27.02 11.44
C ALA A 113 -16.33 -26.82 11.45
N ASN A 114 -16.80 -25.57 11.58
CA ASN A 114 -18.22 -25.19 11.65
C ASN A 114 -18.44 -23.87 10.89
N PRO A 115 -18.30 -23.87 9.56
CA PRO A 115 -18.27 -22.63 8.79
C PRO A 115 -19.62 -21.91 8.86
N ILE A 116 -19.55 -20.58 9.00
CA ILE A 116 -20.72 -19.69 8.93
C ILE A 116 -21.26 -19.68 7.49
N ASN A 117 -20.35 -19.79 6.51
CA ASN A 117 -20.63 -19.70 5.09
C ASN A 117 -20.16 -20.97 4.34
N PRO A 118 -20.81 -22.14 4.55
CA PRO A 118 -20.38 -23.37 3.91
C PRO A 118 -20.51 -23.29 2.38
N GLY A 119 -19.46 -23.71 1.67
CA GLY A 119 -19.46 -23.82 0.21
C GLY A 119 -18.94 -22.59 -0.55
N ILE A 120 -18.60 -21.50 0.16
CA ILE A 120 -17.82 -20.40 -0.41
C ILE A 120 -16.35 -20.68 -0.11
N ALA A 121 -15.55 -20.92 -1.16
CA ALA A 121 -14.14 -21.20 -1.05
C ALA A 121 -13.38 -20.53 -2.19
N CYS A 122 -12.26 -19.89 -1.86
CA CYS A 122 -11.34 -19.38 -2.86
C CYS A 122 -10.62 -20.56 -3.51
N THR A 123 -10.66 -20.64 -4.84
CA THR A 123 -9.85 -21.60 -5.60
C THR A 123 -8.59 -20.88 -6.09
N PRO A 124 -7.39 -21.17 -5.56
CA PRO A 124 -6.16 -20.51 -6.00
C PRO A 124 -6.02 -20.45 -7.52
N ASP A 125 -5.42 -19.37 -8.02
CA ASP A 125 -5.09 -19.21 -9.44
C ASP A 125 -6.27 -19.34 -10.41
N SER A 126 -7.48 -18.95 -10.00
CA SER A 126 -8.71 -19.27 -10.75
C SER A 126 -9.64 -18.09 -10.94
N ASP A 127 -9.98 -17.82 -12.20
CA ASP A 127 -11.01 -16.83 -12.56
C ASP A 127 -12.43 -17.30 -12.21
N SER A 128 -12.59 -18.54 -11.70
CA SER A 128 -13.85 -18.97 -11.08
C SER A 128 -14.20 -18.16 -9.82
N ASN A 129 -13.23 -17.45 -9.23
CA ASN A 129 -13.44 -16.58 -8.08
C ASN A 129 -14.04 -15.22 -8.46
N ILE A 130 -14.16 -14.89 -9.75
CA ILE A 130 -14.74 -13.63 -10.22
C ILE A 130 -16.26 -13.65 -9.98
N HIS A 131 -16.68 -12.97 -8.92
CA HIS A 131 -18.07 -12.87 -8.49
C HIS A 131 -18.48 -11.39 -8.39
N GLU A 132 -18.49 -10.69 -9.53
CA GLU A 132 -18.69 -9.23 -9.60
C GLU A 132 -20.12 -8.82 -9.96
N ASN A 133 -21.06 -9.77 -10.03
CA ASN A 133 -22.41 -9.48 -10.49
C ASN A 133 -23.23 -8.75 -9.40
N PRO A 134 -23.78 -7.56 -9.67
CA PRO A 134 -24.58 -6.81 -8.69
C PRO A 134 -25.95 -7.45 -8.40
N ASN A 135 -26.39 -8.43 -9.21
CA ASN A 135 -27.64 -9.13 -8.98
C ASN A 135 -27.45 -10.22 -7.90
N PRO A 136 -28.10 -10.11 -6.72
CA PRO A 136 -27.91 -11.08 -5.62
C PRO A 136 -28.38 -12.51 -5.96
N GLY A 137 -29.22 -12.67 -6.98
CA GLY A 137 -29.71 -13.98 -7.42
C GLY A 137 -28.81 -14.65 -8.46
N ALA A 138 -27.74 -14.00 -8.91
CA ALA A 138 -26.83 -14.56 -9.91
C ALA A 138 -25.85 -15.55 -9.28
N PRO A 139 -25.44 -16.62 -10.01
CA PRO A 139 -24.45 -17.58 -9.52
C PRO A 139 -23.08 -16.94 -9.20
N ASP A 140 -22.73 -15.87 -9.91
CA ASP A 140 -21.53 -15.05 -9.78
C ASP A 140 -21.80 -13.73 -9.04
N SER A 141 -22.83 -13.71 -8.18
CA SER A 141 -23.16 -12.52 -7.39
C SER A 141 -22.05 -12.19 -6.40
N MET A 142 -21.83 -10.90 -6.13
CA MET A 142 -20.89 -10.45 -5.09
C MET A 142 -21.18 -11.02 -3.70
N GLY A 143 -22.44 -11.33 -3.42
CA GLY A 143 -22.81 -12.05 -2.21
C GLY A 143 -22.16 -13.43 -2.08
N SER A 144 -21.65 -14.01 -3.17
CA SER A 144 -20.98 -15.32 -3.20
C SER A 144 -19.48 -15.24 -3.46
N HIS A 145 -18.90 -14.02 -3.53
CA HIS A 145 -17.46 -13.84 -3.71
C HIS A 145 -16.70 -14.44 -2.52
N PRO A 146 -15.63 -15.23 -2.76
CA PRO A 146 -14.79 -15.73 -1.69
C PRO A 146 -14.10 -14.59 -0.92
N GLY A 147 -13.67 -14.86 0.30
CA GLY A 147 -12.87 -13.89 1.04
C GLY A 147 -11.52 -13.64 0.33
N THR A 148 -11.09 -12.39 0.34
CA THR A 148 -9.94 -11.90 -0.42
C THR A 148 -9.07 -10.98 0.46
N ALA A 149 -7.76 -11.06 0.31
CA ALA A 149 -6.78 -10.16 0.90
C ALA A 149 -6.04 -9.43 -0.22
N PHE A 150 -5.42 -8.29 0.09
CA PHE A 150 -4.50 -7.62 -0.82
C PHE A 150 -3.07 -7.83 -0.34
N MET A 151 -2.16 -8.16 -1.26
CA MET A 151 -0.73 -8.30 -0.95
C MET A 151 0.01 -7.09 -1.50
N GLU A 152 0.80 -6.46 -0.65
CA GLU A 152 1.72 -5.39 -1.04
C GLU A 152 3.16 -5.81 -0.78
N MET A 153 3.96 -5.81 -1.84
CA MET A 153 5.41 -5.92 -1.76
C MET A 153 5.99 -4.52 -1.62
N GLN A 154 6.02 -4.00 -0.39
CA GLN A 154 6.42 -2.63 -0.06
C GLN A 154 7.95 -2.46 -0.02
N PHE A 155 8.42 -1.30 -0.51
CA PHE A 155 9.81 -0.86 -0.46
C PHE A 155 9.91 0.46 0.32
N TYR A 156 10.80 0.51 1.29
CA TYR A 156 10.88 1.65 2.21
C TYR A 156 12.12 2.50 1.99
N PRO A 157 11.98 3.83 1.92
CA PRO A 157 13.08 4.73 1.65
C PRO A 157 14.03 4.89 2.84
N PRO A 158 15.34 5.06 2.59
CA PRO A 158 16.31 5.32 3.65
C PRO A 158 16.23 6.76 4.18
N GLY A 159 16.96 7.01 5.27
CA GLY A 159 17.44 8.36 5.59
C GLY A 159 16.68 9.12 6.66
N TRP A 160 15.47 8.70 7.04
CA TRP A 160 14.69 9.36 8.09
C TRP A 160 14.51 8.49 9.33
N THR A 161 13.38 8.58 10.05
CA THR A 161 13.19 7.88 11.32
C THR A 161 12.96 6.38 11.10
N SER A 162 13.57 5.55 11.95
CA SER A 162 13.49 4.10 11.80
C SER A 162 12.11 3.52 12.09
N TRP A 163 11.72 2.48 11.36
CA TRP A 163 10.59 1.60 11.67
C TRP A 163 10.65 1.08 13.12
N PRO A 164 9.50 0.89 13.81
CA PRO A 164 8.14 1.17 13.35
C PRO A 164 7.66 2.60 13.67
N ALA A 165 8.53 3.50 14.14
CA ALA A 165 8.13 4.86 14.47
C ALA A 165 8.06 5.74 13.22
N GLY A 166 9.06 5.65 12.35
CA GLY A 166 9.05 6.28 11.03
C GLY A 166 8.93 5.26 9.90
N VAL A 167 9.40 5.66 8.72
CA VAL A 167 9.26 4.87 7.47
C VAL A 167 10.58 4.24 7.01
N SER A 168 11.73 4.59 7.59
CA SER A 168 13.03 4.11 7.10
C SER A 168 13.53 2.85 7.82
N CYS A 169 14.32 2.02 7.15
CA CYS A 169 15.04 0.93 7.81
C CYS A 169 16.49 1.25 8.17
N ASP A 170 17.15 2.07 7.36
CA ASP A 170 18.56 2.43 7.52
C ASP A 170 18.79 3.89 7.08
N ALA A 171 19.95 4.44 7.44
CA ALA A 171 20.35 5.78 7.03
C ALA A 171 20.57 5.90 5.51
N ASN A 172 20.99 4.83 4.83
CA ASN A 172 21.41 4.86 3.42
C ASN A 172 20.88 3.70 2.58
N LEU A 173 20.27 2.68 3.20
CA LEU A 173 19.84 1.47 2.52
C LEU A 173 18.31 1.31 2.56
N TRP A 174 17.76 0.98 1.40
CA TRP A 174 16.39 0.51 1.26
C TRP A 174 16.24 -0.87 1.91
N CYS A 175 15.04 -1.13 2.38
CA CYS A 175 14.58 -2.45 2.76
C CYS A 175 13.22 -2.69 2.09
N ALA A 176 12.73 -3.93 2.15
CA ALA A 176 11.44 -4.27 1.59
C ALA A 176 10.74 -5.31 2.47
N ALA A 177 9.41 -5.26 2.51
CA ALA A 177 8.57 -6.19 3.25
C ALA A 177 7.38 -6.67 2.43
N LEU A 178 6.93 -7.88 2.76
CA LEU A 178 5.72 -8.48 2.25
C LEU A 178 4.59 -8.24 3.26
N ASN A 179 3.55 -7.55 2.81
CA ASN A 179 2.33 -7.29 3.57
C ASN A 179 1.17 -8.05 2.93
N ILE A 180 0.27 -8.59 3.76
CA ILE A 180 -0.99 -9.16 3.28
C ILE A 180 -2.11 -8.65 4.18
N ASP A 181 -2.90 -7.76 3.60
CA ASP A 181 -3.93 -6.94 4.22
C ASP A 181 -5.28 -7.62 4.01
N SER A 182 -5.95 -7.91 5.12
CA SER A 182 -7.25 -8.57 5.14
C SER A 182 -8.27 -7.67 5.84
N LEU A 183 -9.56 -7.85 5.56
CA LEU A 183 -10.62 -7.07 6.20
C LEU A 183 -11.58 -7.97 6.99
N SER A 184 -11.76 -7.67 8.27
CA SER A 184 -12.52 -8.51 9.20
C SER A 184 -14.01 -8.15 9.26
N ILE A 185 -14.68 -8.10 8.09
CA ILE A 185 -16.10 -7.77 7.93
C ILE A 185 -16.85 -8.86 7.14
N ASP A 186 -18.03 -9.25 7.61
CA ASP A 186 -19.02 -10.01 6.82
C ASP A 186 -20.09 -9.05 6.34
N TYR A 187 -19.98 -8.61 5.09
CA TYR A 187 -20.93 -7.66 4.51
C TYR A 187 -22.31 -8.30 4.34
N PHE A 188 -22.39 -9.60 4.09
CA PHE A 188 -23.68 -10.25 3.84
C PHE A 188 -24.58 -10.22 5.08
N HIS A 189 -24.02 -10.60 6.24
CA HIS A 189 -24.76 -10.63 7.50
C HIS A 189 -24.69 -9.31 8.29
N GLY A 190 -23.79 -8.40 7.93
CA GLY A 190 -23.60 -7.15 8.67
C GLY A 190 -22.98 -7.40 10.03
N THR A 191 -21.93 -8.21 10.08
CA THR A 191 -21.19 -8.50 11.31
C THR A 191 -19.72 -8.15 11.15
N GLN A 192 -19.07 -7.88 12.27
CA GLN A 192 -17.62 -7.70 12.34
C GLN A 192 -17.01 -8.75 13.27
N LEU A 193 -15.69 -8.91 13.19
CA LEU A 193 -14.92 -9.70 14.14
C LEU A 193 -15.17 -9.25 15.59
N ASN A 194 -15.09 -10.18 16.55
CA ASN A 194 -15.30 -9.82 17.95
C ASN A 194 -14.27 -8.79 18.43
N ARG A 195 -14.73 -7.86 19.29
CA ARG A 195 -13.89 -6.77 19.82
C ARG A 195 -12.62 -7.25 20.54
N SER A 196 -12.64 -8.42 21.18
CA SER A 196 -11.45 -8.95 21.86
C SER A 196 -10.33 -9.27 20.86
N CYS A 197 -10.67 -9.74 19.66
CA CYS A 197 -9.71 -9.99 18.60
C CYS A 197 -9.37 -8.70 17.83
N GLN A 198 -10.35 -7.84 17.55
CA GLN A 198 -10.07 -6.51 16.95
C GLN A 198 -9.08 -5.68 17.81
N ASN A 199 -9.19 -5.72 19.14
CA ASN A 199 -8.23 -5.05 20.02
C ASN A 199 -6.80 -5.61 19.93
N LEU A 200 -6.63 -6.83 19.40
CA LEU A 200 -5.33 -7.47 19.22
C LEU A 200 -4.77 -7.26 17.82
N VAL A 201 -5.61 -7.18 16.78
CA VAL A 201 -5.14 -7.22 15.39
C VAL A 201 -5.72 -6.15 14.47
N GLY A 202 -6.58 -5.27 15.00
CA GLY A 202 -7.34 -4.31 14.20
C GLY A 202 -8.57 -4.92 13.51
N VAL A 203 -9.31 -4.08 12.79
CA VAL A 203 -10.37 -4.51 11.86
C VAL A 203 -9.76 -4.97 10.53
N GLU A 204 -8.63 -4.38 10.17
CA GLU A 204 -7.82 -4.73 9.00
C GLU A 204 -6.50 -5.37 9.47
N PRO A 205 -6.49 -6.69 9.74
CA PRO A 205 -5.28 -7.36 10.18
C PRO A 205 -4.29 -7.59 9.03
N VAL A 206 -3.02 -7.29 9.30
CA VAL A 206 -1.93 -7.39 8.31
C VAL A 206 -0.93 -8.50 8.69
N ASN A 207 -0.66 -9.43 7.78
CA ASN A 207 0.54 -10.27 7.88
C ASN A 207 1.74 -9.47 7.38
N PHE A 208 2.86 -9.48 8.11
CA PHE A 208 4.02 -8.66 7.77
C PHE A 208 5.33 -9.45 7.90
N ALA A 209 6.20 -9.37 6.88
CA ALA A 209 7.56 -9.88 6.98
C ALA A 209 8.54 -9.13 6.08
N PHE A 210 9.65 -8.65 6.63
CA PHE A 210 10.77 -8.19 5.81
C PHE A 210 11.29 -9.31 4.90
N ILE A 211 11.69 -8.94 3.68
CA ILE A 211 12.35 -9.86 2.76
C ILE A 211 13.71 -10.23 3.33
N THR A 212 13.90 -11.52 3.64
CA THR A 212 15.15 -12.00 4.23
C THR A 212 16.03 -12.67 3.20
N LYS A 213 17.34 -12.68 3.47
CA LYS A 213 18.34 -13.38 2.66
C LYS A 213 18.07 -14.89 2.57
N SER A 214 17.28 -15.42 3.50
CA SER A 214 17.05 -16.87 3.67
C SER A 214 15.65 -17.35 3.29
N GLY A 215 14.67 -16.47 3.14
CA GLY A 215 13.27 -16.88 2.96
C GLY A 215 12.52 -17.18 4.26
N VAL A 216 13.20 -17.12 5.41
CA VAL A 216 12.62 -17.33 6.74
C VAL A 216 12.39 -15.97 7.40
N PRO A 217 11.17 -15.66 7.88
CA PRO A 217 10.92 -14.44 8.66
C PRO A 217 11.77 -14.41 9.94
N HIS A 218 12.33 -13.25 10.29
CA HIS A 218 13.12 -13.13 11.52
C HIS A 218 12.25 -13.10 12.79
N ALA A 219 10.95 -12.82 12.64
CA ALA A 219 9.94 -12.81 13.69
C ALA A 219 8.58 -13.27 13.12
N PRO A 220 7.61 -13.67 13.96
CA PRO A 220 6.33 -14.21 13.49
C PRO A 220 5.57 -13.19 12.62
N PRO A 221 5.14 -13.57 11.40
CA PRO A 221 4.49 -12.64 10.49
C PRO A 221 2.98 -12.53 10.69
N SER A 222 2.32 -13.53 11.28
CA SER A 222 0.87 -13.50 11.50
C SER A 222 0.47 -12.41 12.49
N PRO A 223 -0.58 -11.62 12.25
CA PRO A 223 -0.98 -10.50 13.13
C PRO A 223 -1.35 -10.93 14.56
N VAL A 224 -1.82 -12.16 14.74
CA VAL A 224 -2.13 -12.71 16.08
C VAL A 224 -0.87 -12.95 16.93
N ASN A 225 0.26 -13.26 16.29
CA ASN A 225 1.51 -13.63 16.97
C ASN A 225 2.63 -12.60 16.75
N SER A 226 2.37 -11.54 16.00
CA SER A 226 3.35 -10.51 15.69
C SER A 226 3.80 -9.77 16.95
N THR A 227 5.02 -9.28 16.91
CA THR A 227 5.66 -8.61 18.04
C THR A 227 6.34 -7.34 17.56
N ALA A 228 6.86 -6.52 18.49
CA ALA A 228 7.70 -5.39 18.11
C ALA A 228 8.85 -5.79 17.16
N SER A 229 9.41 -6.98 17.35
CA SER A 229 10.46 -7.53 16.47
C SER A 229 9.96 -7.75 15.04
N THR A 230 8.69 -8.09 14.82
CA THR A 230 8.10 -8.27 13.47
C THR A 230 8.26 -7.02 12.60
N PHE A 231 8.17 -5.85 13.21
CA PHE A 231 8.22 -4.55 12.53
C PHE A 231 9.54 -3.81 12.75
N THR A 232 10.57 -4.50 13.26
CA THR A 232 11.89 -3.91 13.50
C THR A 232 12.90 -4.49 12.50
N PRO A 233 13.49 -3.66 11.62
CA PRO A 233 14.45 -4.14 10.64
C PRO A 233 15.68 -4.79 11.28
N ASN A 234 16.17 -5.88 10.69
CA ASN A 234 17.29 -6.66 11.18
C ASN A 234 18.34 -6.89 10.09
N GLY A 235 19.41 -6.09 10.09
CA GLY A 235 20.52 -6.19 9.13
C GLY A 235 21.22 -7.56 9.05
N ALA A 236 21.09 -8.41 10.08
CA ALA A 236 21.68 -9.74 10.07
C ALA A 236 20.89 -10.73 9.19
N THR A 237 19.58 -10.57 9.09
CA THR A 237 18.67 -11.50 8.38
C THR A 237 18.10 -10.90 7.10
N ASP A 238 17.79 -9.60 7.14
CA ASP A 238 17.00 -8.94 6.13
C ASP A 238 17.87 -8.54 4.94
N LEU A 239 17.25 -8.44 3.77
CA LEU A 239 17.88 -7.90 2.57
C LEU A 239 17.81 -6.38 2.63
N PHE A 240 18.97 -5.74 2.61
CA PHE A 240 19.11 -4.30 2.45
C PHE A 240 19.71 -4.01 1.07
N MET A 241 19.21 -2.98 0.40
CA MET A 241 19.54 -2.64 -0.98
C MET A 241 19.99 -1.17 -1.04
N SER A 242 20.95 -0.85 -1.90
CA SER A 242 21.45 0.51 -2.06
C SER A 242 20.53 1.30 -2.97
N SER A 243 20.44 2.61 -2.77
CA SER A 243 19.83 3.50 -3.75
C SER A 243 20.53 3.36 -5.11
N GLY A 244 19.76 3.30 -6.19
CA GLY A 244 20.26 3.06 -7.54
C GLY A 244 20.48 1.58 -7.90
N ASP A 245 20.29 0.65 -6.96
CA ASP A 245 20.39 -0.78 -7.28
C ASP A 245 19.29 -1.21 -8.27
N ARG A 246 19.66 -2.11 -9.18
CA ARG A 246 18.74 -2.65 -10.21
C ARG A 246 18.26 -4.03 -9.77
N ILE A 247 17.00 -4.12 -9.37
CA ILE A 247 16.41 -5.30 -8.75
C ILE A 247 15.48 -6.00 -9.73
N VAL A 248 15.63 -7.32 -9.88
CA VAL A 248 14.59 -8.17 -10.48
C VAL A 248 13.64 -8.59 -9.37
N LEU A 249 12.39 -8.13 -9.46
CA LEU A 249 11.30 -8.58 -8.62
C LEU A 249 10.54 -9.69 -9.35
N THR A 250 10.47 -10.88 -8.76
CA THR A 250 9.65 -11.98 -9.27
C THR A 250 8.59 -12.36 -8.24
N MET A 251 7.33 -12.35 -8.65
CA MET A 251 6.19 -12.81 -7.84
C MET A 251 5.58 -14.01 -8.54
N ARG A 252 5.46 -15.15 -7.84
CA ARG A 252 4.90 -16.37 -8.43
C ARG A 252 4.30 -17.29 -7.38
N ASP A 253 3.19 -17.92 -7.73
CA ASP A 253 2.63 -18.94 -6.86
C ASP A 253 3.52 -20.20 -6.76
N THR A 254 3.41 -20.90 -5.64
CA THR A 254 4.08 -22.18 -5.38
C THR A 254 3.12 -23.17 -4.72
N ALA A 255 3.57 -24.40 -4.49
CA ALA A 255 2.76 -25.38 -3.76
C ALA A 255 2.46 -25.00 -2.30
N HIS A 256 3.16 -24.01 -1.74
CA HIS A 256 3.06 -23.60 -0.34
C HIS A 256 2.90 -22.07 -0.21
N GLY A 257 2.09 -21.47 -1.09
CA GLY A 257 1.81 -20.03 -1.12
C GLY A 257 2.70 -19.23 -2.07
N LEU A 258 2.41 -17.94 -2.16
CA LEU A 258 3.09 -16.98 -3.01
C LEU A 258 4.55 -16.83 -2.59
N ARG A 259 5.43 -16.90 -3.57
CA ARG A 259 6.86 -16.62 -3.41
C ARG A 259 7.22 -15.29 -4.08
N ILE A 260 7.92 -14.47 -3.31
CA ILE A 260 8.58 -13.26 -3.79
C ILE A 260 10.09 -13.50 -3.80
N ASP A 261 10.74 -13.20 -4.92
CA ASP A 261 12.20 -13.18 -5.06
C ASP A 261 12.65 -11.75 -5.43
N LEU A 262 13.65 -11.22 -4.72
CA LEU A 262 14.36 -9.98 -5.04
C LEU A 262 15.81 -10.30 -5.37
N ASP A 263 16.19 -10.18 -6.64
CA ASP A 263 17.56 -10.39 -7.11
C ASP A 263 18.22 -9.05 -7.48
N ASP A 264 19.23 -8.64 -6.71
CA ASP A 264 20.00 -7.42 -6.95
C ASP A 264 21.06 -7.66 -8.02
N LEU A 265 20.86 -7.08 -9.20
CA LEU A 265 21.77 -7.23 -10.34
C LEU A 265 23.02 -6.37 -10.21
N THR A 266 23.03 -5.37 -9.33
CA THR A 266 24.17 -4.47 -9.14
C THR A 266 25.26 -5.16 -8.33
N ASN A 267 24.88 -5.80 -7.22
CA ASN A 267 25.84 -6.40 -6.28
C ASN A 267 25.75 -7.94 -6.18
N GLY A 268 24.74 -8.56 -6.79
CA GLY A 268 24.55 -10.01 -6.82
C GLY A 268 23.95 -10.62 -5.55
N GLN A 269 23.49 -9.79 -4.60
CA GLN A 269 22.74 -10.26 -3.44
C GLN A 269 21.30 -10.60 -3.82
N SER A 270 20.65 -11.41 -2.99
CA SER A 270 19.26 -11.81 -3.21
C SER A 270 18.57 -12.06 -1.88
N GLY A 271 17.27 -11.83 -1.86
CA GLY A 271 16.38 -12.19 -0.76
C GLY A 271 15.08 -12.75 -1.31
N HIS A 272 14.34 -13.48 -0.47
CA HIS A 272 13.03 -14.00 -0.86
C HIS A 272 12.13 -14.14 0.36
N MET A 273 10.84 -14.37 0.10
CA MET A 273 9.85 -14.74 1.12
C MET A 273 8.81 -15.68 0.50
N ILE A 274 8.28 -16.60 1.30
CA ILE A 274 7.11 -17.42 0.93
C ILE A 274 6.04 -17.21 2.00
N SER A 275 4.85 -16.77 1.59
CA SER A 275 3.69 -16.52 2.47
C SER A 275 3.01 -17.82 2.92
N SER A 276 3.79 -18.71 3.52
CA SER A 276 3.39 -20.06 3.91
C SER A 276 3.10 -20.19 5.40
N ALA A 277 2.24 -21.15 5.74
CA ALA A 277 2.02 -21.61 7.10
C ALA A 277 3.32 -22.07 7.77
N ALA A 278 4.23 -22.68 7.00
CA ALA A 278 5.54 -23.11 7.49
C ALA A 278 6.45 -21.94 7.89
N ASN A 279 6.32 -20.79 7.24
CA ASN A 279 6.97 -19.53 7.61
C ASN A 279 6.19 -18.76 8.69
N GLY A 280 5.07 -19.30 9.19
CA GLY A 280 4.29 -18.70 10.27
C GLY A 280 3.25 -17.68 9.81
N PHE A 281 3.00 -17.56 8.50
CA PHE A 281 1.86 -16.78 7.99
C PHE A 281 0.54 -17.45 8.40
N GLY A 282 -0.51 -16.65 8.55
CA GLY A 282 -1.81 -17.17 8.91
C GLY A 282 -2.95 -16.16 8.83
N GLN A 283 -4.16 -16.71 8.78
CA GLN A 283 -5.40 -15.94 8.78
C GLN A 283 -5.88 -15.74 10.21
N VAL A 284 -6.45 -14.57 10.50
CA VAL A 284 -7.18 -14.33 11.74
C VAL A 284 -8.52 -15.03 11.64
N GLN A 285 -8.81 -16.00 12.51
CA GLN A 285 -10.10 -16.69 12.48
C GLN A 285 -11.25 -15.68 12.69
N TYR A 286 -12.15 -15.58 11.71
CA TYR A 286 -13.33 -14.75 11.81
C TYR A 286 -14.34 -15.36 12.79
N ALA A 287 -14.52 -14.73 13.95
CA ALA A 287 -15.42 -15.22 14.99
C ALA A 287 -16.21 -14.04 15.60
N PRO A 288 -17.36 -13.66 15.03
CA PRO A 288 -18.10 -12.47 15.47
C PRO A 288 -18.64 -12.61 16.91
N ASN A 289 -18.95 -13.85 17.33
CA ASN A 289 -19.42 -14.18 18.68
C ASN A 289 -18.33 -14.86 19.55
N GLY A 290 -17.08 -14.88 19.09
CA GLY A 290 -15.96 -15.47 19.80
C GLY A 290 -15.42 -14.57 20.92
N SER A 291 -14.56 -15.14 21.77
CA SER A 291 -13.81 -14.41 22.81
C SER A 291 -12.30 -14.60 22.75
N VAL A 292 -11.84 -15.38 21.76
CA VAL A 292 -10.42 -15.73 21.58
C VAL A 292 -10.03 -15.38 20.15
N CYS A 293 -8.93 -14.65 20.02
CA CYS A 293 -8.29 -14.38 18.74
C CYS A 293 -7.38 -15.56 18.39
N LYS A 294 -7.59 -16.17 17.23
CA LYS A 294 -6.89 -17.40 16.82
C LYS A 294 -6.20 -17.19 15.49
N ASN A 295 -4.93 -17.57 15.44
CA ASN A 295 -4.20 -17.73 14.20
C ASN A 295 -4.58 -19.06 13.55
N LEU A 296 -4.96 -19.03 12.28
CA LEU A 296 -5.10 -20.21 11.43
C LEU A 296 -3.89 -20.24 10.48
N PRO A 297 -2.91 -21.15 10.68
CA PRO A 297 -1.80 -21.27 9.74
C PRO A 297 -2.31 -21.48 8.32
N TYR A 298 -1.80 -20.70 7.37
CA TYR A 298 -2.33 -20.65 6.01
C TYR A 298 -1.23 -20.38 4.99
N ASP A 299 -1.35 -21.04 3.83
CA ASP A 299 -0.53 -20.78 2.65
C ASP A 299 -1.31 -19.78 1.79
N PHE A 300 -0.87 -18.53 1.71
CA PHE A 300 -1.55 -17.49 0.94
C PHE A 300 -1.23 -17.65 -0.55
N HIS A 301 -2.26 -17.90 -1.35
CA HIS A 301 -2.13 -18.05 -2.81
C HIS A 301 -2.82 -16.90 -3.55
N PRO A 302 -2.35 -16.55 -4.76
CA PRO A 302 -3.04 -15.60 -5.63
C PRO A 302 -4.46 -16.05 -5.93
N GLU A 303 -5.37 -15.09 -6.01
CA GLU A 303 -6.79 -15.39 -6.19
C GLU A 303 -7.12 -15.76 -7.65
N TYR A 304 -6.59 -15.02 -8.61
CA TYR A 304 -7.03 -15.09 -10.01
C TYR A 304 -6.01 -15.74 -10.94
N SER A 305 -6.50 -16.35 -12.03
CA SER A 305 -5.64 -16.93 -13.06
C SER A 305 -5.14 -15.86 -14.02
N THR A 306 -6.00 -14.86 -14.28
CA THR A 306 -5.71 -13.74 -15.16
C THR A 306 -5.76 -12.41 -14.40
N SER A 307 -5.47 -11.31 -15.09
CA SER A 307 -5.63 -9.94 -14.55
C SER A 307 -6.45 -9.11 -15.53
N SER A 308 -7.60 -8.61 -15.06
CA SER A 308 -8.55 -7.80 -15.82
C SER A 308 -9.28 -6.82 -14.90
N GLU A 309 -10.13 -5.96 -15.46
CA GLU A 309 -10.98 -5.05 -14.68
C GLU A 309 -11.99 -5.75 -13.75
N LEU A 310 -12.15 -7.07 -13.87
CA LEU A 310 -13.01 -7.89 -13.01
C LEU A 310 -12.25 -8.65 -11.92
N THR A 311 -10.93 -8.71 -11.99
CA THR A 311 -10.11 -9.34 -10.96
C THR A 311 -9.71 -8.25 -9.99
N ARG A 312 -10.39 -8.14 -8.84
CA ARG A 312 -10.14 -7.07 -7.88
C ARG A 312 -10.41 -7.49 -6.44
N VAL A 313 -9.94 -6.71 -5.47
CA VAL A 313 -10.31 -6.85 -4.06
C VAL A 313 -11.63 -6.09 -3.80
N PRO A 314 -12.80 -6.75 -3.67
CA PRO A 314 -14.12 -6.09 -3.62
C PRO A 314 -14.40 -5.20 -2.41
N TRP A 315 -13.53 -5.19 -1.40
CA TRP A 315 -13.63 -4.32 -0.23
C TRP A 315 -12.62 -3.17 -0.23
N ALA A 316 -11.66 -3.16 -1.15
CA ALA A 316 -10.71 -2.05 -1.30
C ALA A 316 -11.37 -0.91 -2.08
N ALA A 317 -10.93 0.34 -1.86
CA ALA A 317 -11.39 1.47 -2.67
C ALA A 317 -10.92 1.35 -4.11
N HIS A 318 -9.65 0.96 -4.28
CA HIS A 318 -9.05 0.65 -5.55
C HIS A 318 -9.63 -0.59 -6.21
N SER A 319 -9.44 -0.69 -7.53
CA SER A 319 -9.81 -1.87 -8.32
C SER A 319 -8.69 -2.89 -8.48
N TYR A 320 -7.77 -2.94 -7.50
CA TYR A 320 -6.50 -3.67 -7.61
C TYR A 320 -6.62 -5.18 -7.78
N ASN A 321 -5.81 -5.70 -8.70
CA ASN A 321 -5.19 -7.02 -8.59
C ASN A 321 -3.69 -6.87 -8.83
N ILE A 322 -3.23 -6.90 -10.08
CA ILE A 322 -1.80 -6.72 -10.40
C ILE A 322 -1.52 -5.25 -10.63
N ALA A 323 -0.82 -4.62 -9.70
CA ALA A 323 -0.56 -3.19 -9.71
C ALA A 323 0.86 -2.85 -9.26
N PHE A 324 1.29 -1.67 -9.66
CA PHE A 324 2.27 -0.87 -8.92
C PHE A 324 1.52 0.33 -8.35
N SER A 325 1.85 0.77 -7.14
CA SER A 325 1.40 2.03 -6.58
C SER A 325 2.49 2.68 -5.74
N ASP A 326 2.31 3.95 -5.47
CA ASP A 326 3.13 4.72 -4.53
C ASP A 326 2.19 5.35 -3.50
N GLU A 327 2.47 5.14 -2.22
CA GLU A 327 1.69 5.76 -1.13
C GLU A 327 2.19 7.19 -0.95
N ILE A 328 1.30 8.19 -1.07
CA ILE A 328 1.66 9.60 -0.97
C ILE A 328 0.82 10.30 0.12
N GLY A 329 1.04 11.59 0.34
CA GLY A 329 0.13 12.40 1.16
C GLY A 329 0.34 12.28 2.67
N HIS A 330 1.56 11.98 3.12
CA HIS A 330 1.83 11.77 4.55
C HIS A 330 2.84 12.70 5.19
N PHE A 331 3.94 13.02 4.51
CA PHE A 331 4.98 13.84 5.13
C PHE A 331 4.60 15.31 5.06
N ASP A 332 4.44 15.92 6.22
CA ASP A 332 4.47 17.38 6.35
C ASP A 332 5.51 17.85 7.37
N PHE A 333 6.08 19.04 7.13
CA PHE A 333 7.10 19.64 7.96
C PHE A 333 6.50 20.12 9.27
N CYS A 334 7.18 19.83 10.39
CA CYS A 334 6.77 20.33 11.68
C CYS A 334 7.81 21.26 12.32
N GLY A 335 7.42 22.51 12.59
CA GLY A 335 8.29 23.51 13.21
C GLY A 335 8.71 23.18 14.64
N HIS A 336 7.82 22.56 15.44
CA HIS A 336 8.15 22.08 16.78
C HIS A 336 7.33 20.85 17.19
N VAL A 337 8.01 19.73 17.34
CA VAL A 337 7.41 18.46 17.78
C VAL A 337 7.19 18.48 19.29
N THR A 338 5.95 18.27 19.70
CA THR A 338 5.55 18.21 21.11
C THR A 338 5.93 16.88 21.76
N ALA A 339 5.98 16.84 23.09
CA ALA A 339 6.23 15.60 23.83
C ALA A 339 5.15 14.51 23.63
N SER A 340 3.97 14.89 23.12
CA SER A 340 2.89 13.98 22.73
C SER A 340 3.03 13.42 21.32
N GLY A 341 4.04 13.84 20.54
CA GLY A 341 4.22 13.40 19.16
C GLY A 341 3.29 14.07 18.14
N GLY A 342 2.80 15.28 18.44
CA GLY A 342 2.08 16.12 17.48
C GLY A 342 2.84 17.42 17.21
N CYS A 343 2.44 18.18 16.20
CA CYS A 343 3.07 19.45 15.90
C CYS A 343 2.55 20.61 16.75
N SER A 344 3.32 21.70 16.82
CA SER A 344 2.92 22.94 17.45
C SER A 344 3.61 24.13 16.80
N GLY A 345 2.84 25.20 16.59
CA GLY A 345 3.37 26.46 16.06
C GLY A 345 3.10 26.61 14.58
N THR A 346 4.04 26.18 13.75
CA THR A 346 3.92 26.23 12.29
C THR A 346 4.25 24.89 11.65
N GLU A 347 3.54 24.58 10.57
CA GLU A 347 3.75 23.42 9.70
C GLU A 347 4.09 23.87 8.27
N GLY A 348 4.25 22.94 7.34
CA GLY A 348 4.45 23.24 5.92
C GLY A 348 5.89 23.61 5.51
N ALA A 349 6.13 23.55 4.21
CA ALA A 349 7.42 23.91 3.61
C ALA A 349 7.66 25.44 3.65
N ALA A 350 8.92 25.87 3.54
CA ALA A 350 9.23 27.31 3.46
C ALA A 350 8.63 27.95 2.19
N GLY A 351 7.65 28.84 2.37
CA GLY A 351 6.84 29.40 1.29
C GLY A 351 5.35 29.11 1.48
N ASP A 352 5.07 28.07 2.25
CA ASP A 352 3.76 27.56 2.64
C ASP A 352 3.71 27.33 4.16
N LEU A 353 4.34 28.26 4.92
CA LEU A 353 4.39 28.15 6.37
C LEU A 353 3.06 28.60 6.95
N GLU A 354 2.32 27.65 7.48
CA GLU A 354 1.04 27.91 8.08
C GLU A 354 0.94 27.41 9.51
N LYS A 355 -0.26 27.52 10.08
CA LYS A 355 -0.48 27.17 11.47
C LYS A 355 -1.05 25.75 11.54
N ASN A 356 -0.16 24.84 11.91
CA ASN A 356 -0.38 23.55 12.55
C ASN A 356 -1.84 23.20 12.85
N ASP A 357 -2.32 22.12 12.26
CA ASP A 357 -3.74 21.76 12.21
C ASP A 357 -4.05 20.40 12.89
N LYS A 358 -5.17 19.73 12.58
CA LYS A 358 -5.57 18.46 13.20
C LYS A 358 -4.86 17.23 12.62
N ASP A 359 -4.42 17.24 11.38
CA ASP A 359 -3.78 16.08 10.76
C ASP A 359 -2.25 16.01 11.01
N ASP A 360 -1.77 17.00 11.74
CA ASP A 360 -0.42 17.23 12.18
C ASP A 360 0.05 16.31 13.36
N ASN A 361 -0.12 14.99 13.20
CA ASN A 361 0.17 13.97 14.22
C ASN A 361 1.26 12.97 13.81
N PHE A 362 1.66 12.11 14.76
CA PHE A 362 2.74 11.12 14.59
C PHE A 362 4.09 11.73 14.20
N CYS A 363 4.35 12.93 14.73
CA CYS A 363 5.51 13.72 14.37
C CYS A 363 6.79 13.24 15.06
N MET A 364 7.86 13.22 14.27
CA MET A 364 9.21 12.85 14.71
C MET A 364 10.10 14.08 14.67
N ASP A 365 10.83 14.32 15.76
CA ASP A 365 11.82 15.38 15.81
C ASP A 365 13.06 15.03 14.96
N ALA A 366 13.72 16.03 14.38
CA ALA A 366 14.94 15.88 13.58
C ALA A 366 16.06 15.10 14.30
N SER A 367 16.07 15.06 15.63
CA SER A 367 16.99 14.24 16.41
C SER A 367 16.77 12.73 16.27
N ALA A 368 15.57 12.29 15.90
CA ALA A 368 15.21 10.89 15.64
C ALA A 368 15.62 10.42 14.24
N SER A 369 15.82 11.32 13.28
CA SER A 369 16.17 10.98 11.90
C SER A 369 17.52 10.29 11.81
N LEU A 370 17.66 9.30 10.92
CA LEU A 370 18.92 8.55 10.74
C LEU A 370 19.98 9.33 9.96
N LEU A 371 19.59 10.09 8.92
CA LEU A 371 20.49 10.85 8.06
C LEU A 371 20.01 12.30 7.85
N ILE A 372 18.82 12.48 7.28
CA ILE A 372 18.28 13.80 6.91
C ILE A 372 17.61 14.43 8.12
N LYS A 373 18.23 15.48 8.67
CA LYS A 373 17.82 16.10 9.94
C LYS A 373 16.67 17.07 9.73
N VAL A 374 15.46 16.52 9.66
CA VAL A 374 14.21 17.25 9.49
C VAL A 374 13.13 16.71 10.45
N SER A 375 12.38 17.63 11.04
CA SER A 375 11.20 17.29 11.84
C SER A 375 9.97 17.26 10.94
N GLY A 376 9.10 16.27 11.11
CA GLY A 376 7.91 16.13 10.29
C GLY A 376 6.91 15.11 10.85
N CYS A 377 5.71 15.15 10.31
CA CYS A 377 4.55 14.32 10.66
C CYS A 377 4.29 13.28 9.57
N LEU A 378 3.50 12.25 9.87
CA LEU A 378 3.22 11.11 8.98
C LEU A 378 1.74 10.70 8.95
N ASP A 379 0.86 11.47 9.59
CA ASP A 379 -0.57 11.20 9.46
C ASP A 379 -1.03 11.50 8.03
N THR A 380 -2.29 11.21 7.71
CA THR A 380 -2.87 11.61 6.42
C THR A 380 -2.92 13.13 6.31
N ASN A 381 -2.24 13.70 5.32
CA ASN A 381 -2.37 15.11 4.96
C ASN A 381 -3.69 15.33 4.20
N SER A 382 -4.76 15.50 4.98
CA SER A 382 -6.13 15.72 4.51
C SER A 382 -6.34 17.11 3.88
N GLY A 383 -5.37 18.00 4.14
CA GLY A 383 -5.23 19.32 3.55
C GLY A 383 -4.58 19.34 2.17
N PHE A 384 -4.04 18.23 1.65
CA PHE A 384 -3.44 18.14 0.30
C PHE A 384 -2.34 19.20 -0.02
N ASP A 385 -1.59 19.63 0.99
CA ASP A 385 -0.52 20.65 0.94
C ASP A 385 0.86 20.11 1.39
N GLY A 386 0.90 18.88 1.92
CA GLY A 386 2.12 18.19 2.30
C GLY A 386 3.08 17.97 1.12
N VAL A 387 4.31 17.53 1.41
CA VAL A 387 5.43 17.57 0.45
C VAL A 387 5.15 16.81 -0.86
N SER A 388 4.36 15.75 -0.81
CA SER A 388 3.94 14.98 -1.99
C SER A 388 3.02 15.75 -2.95
N TYR A 389 2.41 16.85 -2.53
CA TYR A 389 1.52 17.69 -3.34
C TYR A 389 2.22 18.93 -3.90
N LEU A 390 3.52 19.05 -3.68
CA LEU A 390 4.35 20.17 -4.16
C LEU A 390 5.16 19.78 -5.41
N ASN A 391 5.64 20.79 -6.13
CA ASN A 391 6.48 20.62 -7.33
C ASN A 391 7.94 20.23 -6.99
N VAL A 392 8.12 19.19 -6.19
CA VAL A 392 9.41 18.67 -5.71
C VAL A 392 9.62 17.18 -6.02
N TRP A 393 8.80 16.63 -6.92
CA TRP A 393 8.97 15.28 -7.46
C TRP A 393 10.15 15.20 -8.44
N PRO A 394 10.65 13.99 -8.74
CA PRO A 394 11.72 13.78 -9.70
C PRO A 394 11.46 14.44 -11.05
N ASP A 395 12.25 15.44 -11.41
CA ASP A 395 12.12 16.27 -12.63
C ASP A 395 13.48 16.55 -13.30
N GLY A 396 14.53 15.83 -12.87
CA GLY A 396 15.91 16.04 -13.29
C GLY A 396 16.67 17.14 -12.53
N ASN A 397 16.04 17.81 -11.57
CA ASN A 397 16.72 18.69 -10.63
C ASN A 397 17.61 17.87 -9.67
N PRO A 398 18.90 18.22 -9.49
CA PRO A 398 19.77 17.53 -8.53
C PRO A 398 19.36 17.68 -7.05
N ASP A 399 18.46 18.61 -6.73
CA ASP A 399 17.89 18.80 -5.39
C ASP A 399 16.61 17.98 -5.12
N HIS A 400 16.14 17.19 -6.11
CA HIS A 400 15.03 16.25 -5.97
C HIS A 400 15.51 14.79 -6.16
N PRO A 401 14.78 13.78 -5.65
CA PRO A 401 15.09 12.38 -5.91
C PRO A 401 15.08 12.04 -7.41
N THR A 402 15.74 10.94 -7.78
CA THR A 402 15.51 10.33 -9.09
C THR A 402 14.19 9.56 -9.10
N PRO A 403 13.54 9.33 -10.26
CA PRO A 403 12.28 8.60 -10.31
C PRO A 403 12.42 7.13 -9.89
N ILE A 404 11.32 6.56 -9.39
CA ILE A 404 11.14 5.10 -9.35
C ILE A 404 10.97 4.66 -10.80
N VAL A 405 11.86 3.77 -11.29
CA VAL A 405 11.83 3.29 -12.68
C VAL A 405 11.69 1.79 -12.71
N PHE A 406 10.72 1.27 -13.47
CA PHE A 406 10.50 -0.17 -13.57
C PHE A 406 9.98 -0.60 -14.94
N THR A 407 10.24 -1.84 -15.33
CA THR A 407 9.68 -2.41 -16.57
C THR A 407 8.19 -2.68 -16.43
N SER A 408 7.45 -2.66 -17.53
CA SER A 408 6.09 -3.22 -17.54
C SER A 408 6.09 -4.70 -17.13
N ALA A 409 5.02 -5.16 -16.47
CA ALA A 409 4.89 -6.53 -15.99
C ALA A 409 5.04 -7.54 -17.15
N ARG A 410 5.69 -8.67 -16.89
CA ARG A 410 5.74 -9.81 -17.81
C ARG A 410 5.35 -11.10 -17.13
N THR A 411 4.62 -11.96 -17.83
CA THR A 411 4.13 -13.26 -17.34
C THR A 411 4.58 -14.43 -18.22
N GLY A 412 4.09 -15.63 -17.96
CA GLY A 412 4.39 -16.86 -18.69
C GLY A 412 5.60 -17.63 -18.15
N GLY A 413 5.82 -18.83 -18.69
CA GLY A 413 6.81 -19.81 -18.23
C GLY A 413 8.25 -19.28 -18.12
N GLY A 414 8.59 -18.23 -18.89
CA GLY A 414 9.88 -17.55 -18.85
C GLY A 414 9.77 -16.03 -18.80
N PHE A 415 8.66 -15.48 -18.27
CA PHE A 415 8.42 -14.02 -18.21
C PHE A 415 8.58 -13.35 -19.59
N ASN A 416 7.99 -13.99 -20.60
CA ASN A 416 8.15 -13.68 -22.02
C ASN A 416 6.83 -13.28 -22.69
N VAL A 417 5.77 -13.09 -21.91
CA VAL A 417 4.46 -12.63 -22.36
C VAL A 417 4.19 -11.28 -21.71
N ASP A 418 3.92 -10.27 -22.51
CA ASP A 418 3.67 -8.92 -22.02
C ASP A 418 2.19 -8.75 -21.65
N TYR A 419 1.91 -7.86 -20.71
CA TYR A 419 0.54 -7.45 -20.42
C TYR A 419 0.07 -6.52 -21.54
N SER A 420 -1.11 -6.81 -22.09
CA SER A 420 -1.62 -6.12 -23.28
C SER A 420 -2.15 -4.71 -23.00
N ARG A 421 -2.57 -4.44 -21.77
CA ARG A 421 -3.20 -3.19 -21.35
C ARG A 421 -2.70 -2.79 -19.98
N VAL A 422 -2.77 -1.50 -19.71
CA VAL A 422 -2.55 -0.92 -18.38
C VAL A 422 -3.70 0.02 -18.04
N ALA A 423 -3.87 0.31 -16.75
CA ALA A 423 -4.75 1.36 -16.27
C ALA A 423 -3.98 2.31 -15.36
N PHE A 424 -4.19 3.60 -15.54
CA PHE A 424 -3.86 4.58 -14.51
C PHE A 424 -5.09 4.75 -13.63
N GLU A 425 -4.91 4.66 -12.32
CA GLU A 425 -5.97 4.80 -11.33
C GLU A 425 -5.48 5.70 -10.17
N ALA A 426 -6.40 6.44 -9.56
CA ALA A 426 -6.15 7.24 -8.37
C ALA A 426 -7.43 7.26 -7.55
N ASP A 427 -7.35 6.90 -6.28
CA ASP A 427 -8.48 6.82 -5.36
C ASP A 427 -8.86 8.15 -4.71
N LEU A 428 -8.42 9.27 -5.31
CA LEU A 428 -8.79 10.64 -4.93
C LEU A 428 -10.25 10.78 -4.45
N PRO A 429 -11.29 10.28 -5.16
CA PRO A 429 -12.67 10.39 -4.67
C PRO A 429 -12.92 9.77 -3.28
N ARG A 430 -12.16 8.74 -2.90
CA ARG A 430 -12.24 8.12 -1.57
C ARG A 430 -11.62 9.02 -0.50
N ILE A 431 -10.44 9.58 -0.74
CA ILE A 431 -9.72 10.46 0.20
C ILE A 431 -10.18 11.92 0.17
N GLU A 432 -10.97 12.32 -0.83
CA GLU A 432 -11.66 13.61 -0.90
C GLU A 432 -13.00 13.60 -0.16
N ALA A 433 -13.41 12.46 0.40
CA ALA A 433 -14.70 12.29 1.03
C ALA A 433 -14.87 13.20 2.27
N PRO A 434 -16.09 13.58 2.67
CA PRO A 434 -16.32 14.58 3.74
C PRO A 434 -15.73 14.18 5.11
N ASP A 435 -15.55 12.89 5.34
CA ASP A 435 -14.95 12.28 6.52
C ASP A 435 -13.42 12.39 6.56
N VAL A 436 -12.78 12.67 5.42
CA VAL A 436 -11.34 12.81 5.24
C VAL A 436 -10.98 14.26 4.96
N SER A 437 -11.50 14.81 3.86
CA SER A 437 -11.28 16.19 3.43
C SER A 437 -12.60 16.97 3.36
N PRO A 438 -12.96 17.70 4.44
CA PRO A 438 -14.18 18.49 4.49
C PRO A 438 -14.25 19.61 3.43
N VAL A 439 -13.10 20.06 2.92
CA VAL A 439 -13.02 21.12 1.89
C VAL A 439 -13.45 20.58 0.53
N ASN A 440 -12.89 19.45 0.10
CA ASN A 440 -13.31 18.77 -1.12
C ASN A 440 -14.73 18.24 -0.99
N SER A 441 -15.01 17.46 0.07
CA SER A 441 -16.34 16.94 0.37
C SER A 441 -16.95 16.16 -0.82
N CYS A 442 -16.15 15.30 -1.45
CA CYS A 442 -16.55 14.49 -2.60
C CYS A 442 -17.79 13.63 -2.27
N ASN A 443 -18.84 13.80 -3.06
CA ASN A 443 -20.01 12.95 -2.99
C ASN A 443 -19.79 11.69 -3.83
N ARG A 444 -19.29 10.64 -3.18
CA ARG A 444 -18.99 9.34 -3.78
C ARG A 444 -20.18 8.61 -4.40
N SER A 445 -21.43 9.08 -4.19
CA SER A 445 -22.62 8.54 -4.87
C SER A 445 -22.95 9.25 -6.18
N THR A 446 -22.70 10.56 -6.26
CA THR A 446 -23.04 11.39 -7.45
C THR A 446 -21.84 11.83 -8.27
N GLY A 447 -20.63 11.73 -7.72
CA GLY A 447 -19.40 12.28 -8.29
C GLY A 447 -19.29 13.81 -8.14
N ASP A 448 -20.19 14.43 -7.37
CA ASP A 448 -20.15 15.88 -7.16
C ASP A 448 -18.96 16.23 -6.26
N ARG A 449 -18.17 17.23 -6.65
CA ARG A 449 -16.96 17.69 -5.93
C ARG A 449 -15.82 16.68 -5.77
N CYS A 450 -15.86 15.56 -6.50
CA CYS A 450 -14.70 14.68 -6.61
C CYS A 450 -13.83 15.24 -7.73
N VAL A 451 -12.65 15.78 -7.40
CA VAL A 451 -11.82 16.55 -8.33
C VAL A 451 -10.42 15.95 -8.44
N LYS A 452 -9.69 16.36 -9.48
CA LYS A 452 -8.26 16.09 -9.60
C LYS A 452 -7.61 17.29 -10.32
N PRO A 453 -6.55 17.91 -9.77
CA PRO A 453 -5.99 17.62 -8.45
C PRO A 453 -6.99 17.98 -7.33
N PRO A 454 -6.83 17.39 -6.12
CA PRO A 454 -7.64 17.74 -4.97
C PRO A 454 -7.46 19.21 -4.60
N LEU A 455 -8.45 19.79 -3.91
CA LEU A 455 -8.29 21.11 -3.28
C LEU A 455 -7.52 20.98 -1.98
N THR A 456 -6.67 21.98 -1.71
CA THR A 456 -6.04 22.14 -0.42
C THR A 456 -7.05 22.59 0.65
N ASP A 457 -6.65 22.61 1.92
CA ASP A 457 -7.47 23.14 3.00
C ASP A 457 -7.80 24.65 2.85
N GLU A 458 -6.97 25.40 2.10
CA GLU A 458 -7.19 26.78 1.65
C GLU A 458 -8.25 26.91 0.54
N GLY A 459 -8.69 25.79 -0.03
CA GLY A 459 -9.70 25.72 -1.09
C GLY A 459 -9.18 26.08 -2.47
N VAL A 460 -7.86 26.00 -2.69
CA VAL A 460 -7.21 26.11 -4.01
C VAL A 460 -6.75 24.73 -4.48
N PRO A 461 -6.60 24.45 -5.78
CA PRO A 461 -6.09 23.15 -6.22
C PRO A 461 -4.64 22.93 -5.74
N ALA A 462 -4.32 21.70 -5.33
CA ALA A 462 -2.96 21.29 -4.99
C ALA A 462 -1.98 21.60 -6.14
N ASP A 463 -0.76 22.00 -5.77
CA ASP A 463 0.26 22.51 -6.69
C ASP A 463 0.76 21.44 -7.68
N PHE A 464 0.74 20.17 -7.26
CA PHE A 464 1.19 19.03 -8.02
C PHE A 464 0.48 17.74 -7.59
N TYR A 465 0.33 16.81 -8.52
CA TYR A 465 -0.06 15.43 -8.25
C TYR A 465 0.76 14.52 -9.15
N PRO A 466 1.45 13.50 -8.60
CA PRO A 466 2.42 12.72 -9.36
C PRO A 466 1.76 11.87 -10.45
N PHE A 467 2.54 11.57 -11.48
CA PHE A 467 2.06 10.83 -12.64
C PHE A 467 3.10 9.86 -13.18
N TYR A 468 2.61 8.73 -13.68
CA TYR A 468 3.32 7.79 -14.54
C TYR A 468 3.70 8.38 -15.90
N SER A 469 4.87 8.01 -16.39
CA SER A 469 5.30 8.29 -17.76
C SER A 469 5.98 7.08 -18.38
N ALA A 470 5.86 6.96 -19.70
CA ALA A 470 6.70 6.03 -20.47
C ALA A 470 8.05 6.70 -20.66
N ALA A 471 9.11 6.00 -20.28
CA ALA A 471 10.46 6.51 -20.26
C ALA A 471 11.42 5.60 -21.04
N SER A 472 12.53 6.18 -21.48
CA SER A 472 13.61 5.50 -22.18
C SER A 472 14.97 5.85 -21.56
N GLY A 473 16.02 5.11 -21.93
CA GLY A 473 17.39 5.40 -21.48
C GLY A 473 17.77 4.78 -20.12
N TYR A 474 16.89 4.01 -19.49
CA TYR A 474 17.14 3.31 -18.21
C TYR A 474 17.53 1.83 -18.37
N GLY A 475 18.20 1.48 -19.48
CA GLY A 475 18.62 0.10 -19.77
C GLY A 475 17.51 -0.85 -20.27
N ALA A 476 16.25 -0.41 -20.26
CA ALA A 476 15.14 -1.05 -20.96
C ALA A 476 14.75 -0.23 -22.22
N ALA A 477 14.14 -0.89 -23.22
CA ALA A 477 13.63 -0.21 -24.41
C ALA A 477 12.44 0.71 -24.10
N CYS A 478 11.58 0.29 -23.16
CA CYS A 478 10.55 1.10 -22.51
C CYS A 478 10.51 0.75 -21.02
N ALA A 479 10.40 1.77 -20.17
CA ALA A 479 10.16 1.63 -18.73
C ALA A 479 9.04 2.58 -18.32
N TRP A 480 8.42 2.30 -17.19
CA TRP A 480 7.58 3.24 -16.46
C TRP A 480 8.47 4.04 -15.51
N ALA A 481 8.25 5.35 -15.45
CA ALA A 481 8.81 6.23 -14.44
C ALA A 481 7.67 6.93 -13.72
N PHE A 482 7.77 7.08 -12.40
CA PHE A 482 6.76 7.74 -11.56
C PHE A 482 7.30 9.04 -10.95
N GLY A 483 6.45 10.06 -10.87
CA GLY A 483 6.76 11.37 -10.32
C GLY A 483 6.40 12.50 -11.27
N ASN A 484 7.32 12.88 -12.18
CA ASN A 484 7.15 13.99 -13.12
C ASN A 484 7.84 13.71 -14.48
N ASP A 485 7.84 14.71 -15.36
CA ASP A 485 8.63 14.72 -16.59
C ASP A 485 10.13 14.73 -16.30
N ILE A 486 10.86 13.75 -16.84
CA ILE A 486 12.31 13.64 -16.70
C ILE A 486 13.01 14.08 -17.99
N PRO A 487 13.77 15.19 -17.98
CA PRO A 487 14.47 15.71 -19.15
C PRO A 487 15.37 14.66 -19.82
N GLY A 488 15.13 14.43 -21.12
CA GLY A 488 15.89 13.48 -21.92
C GLY A 488 15.49 12.01 -21.76
N HIS A 489 14.54 11.69 -20.86
CA HIS A 489 14.10 10.32 -20.58
C HIS A 489 12.62 10.11 -20.86
N THR A 490 11.75 11.04 -20.46
CA THR A 490 10.30 10.92 -20.69
C THR A 490 9.97 10.95 -22.17
N VAL A 491 9.26 9.92 -22.61
CA VAL A 491 8.78 9.72 -23.99
C VAL A 491 7.32 10.14 -24.13
N ASN A 492 6.51 9.82 -23.11
CA ASN A 492 5.09 10.18 -23.06
C ASN A 492 4.64 10.31 -21.60
N ASP A 493 4.07 11.46 -21.26
CA ASP A 493 3.52 11.79 -19.93
C ASP A 493 2.02 11.48 -19.80
N PHE A 494 1.40 11.00 -20.88
CA PHE A 494 -0.03 10.67 -20.98
C PHE A 494 -0.96 11.83 -20.60
N GLY A 495 -0.51 13.08 -20.71
CA GLY A 495 -1.28 14.23 -20.27
C GLY A 495 -1.21 14.48 -18.75
N ARG A 496 -0.20 13.90 -18.07
CA ARG A 496 0.09 14.11 -16.64
C ARG A 496 -1.09 13.62 -15.80
N ILE A 497 -1.60 14.43 -14.87
CA ILE A 497 -2.76 14.07 -14.04
C ILE A 497 -4.01 13.67 -14.85
N GLU A 498 -4.16 14.12 -16.09
CA GLU A 498 -5.30 13.72 -16.93
C GLU A 498 -5.29 12.23 -17.30
N GLN A 499 -4.14 11.56 -17.16
CA GLN A 499 -4.02 10.12 -17.41
C GLN A 499 -4.91 9.27 -16.50
N TYR A 500 -5.24 9.76 -15.30
CA TYR A 500 -6.12 9.03 -14.38
C TYR A 500 -7.56 9.01 -14.91
N GLY A 501 -7.92 9.79 -15.93
CA GLY A 501 -9.19 9.65 -16.64
C GLY A 501 -10.42 10.09 -15.83
N PRO A 502 -11.64 9.75 -16.29
CA PRO A 502 -12.87 10.14 -15.62
C PRO A 502 -13.13 9.32 -14.35
N LEU A 503 -14.11 9.77 -13.56
CA LEU A 503 -14.59 9.03 -12.39
C LEU A 503 -15.00 7.60 -12.77
N LEU A 504 -14.50 6.64 -12.00
CA LEU A 504 -14.79 5.23 -12.11
C LEU A 504 -15.89 4.85 -11.12
N ARG A 505 -16.99 4.32 -11.64
CA ARG A 505 -18.08 3.79 -10.82
C ARG A 505 -17.90 2.30 -10.59
N LEU A 506 -17.59 1.91 -9.37
CA LEU A 506 -17.46 0.51 -8.95
C LEU A 506 -18.65 0.06 -8.12
N THR A 507 -18.80 -1.26 -7.99
CA THR A 507 -19.88 -1.89 -7.22
C THR A 507 -19.33 -2.46 -5.92
N TYR A 508 -19.97 -2.21 -4.78
CA TYR A 508 -19.48 -2.62 -3.47
C TYR A 508 -20.55 -3.40 -2.69
N PRO A 509 -20.15 -4.41 -1.90
CA PRO A 509 -21.11 -5.15 -1.09
C PRO A 509 -21.70 -4.23 -0.02
N VAL A 510 -23.00 -4.35 0.26
CA VAL A 510 -23.65 -3.54 1.31
C VAL A 510 -23.59 -4.27 2.64
N PHE A 511 -23.15 -3.59 3.71
CA PHE A 511 -23.12 -4.14 5.06
C PHE A 511 -24.54 -4.52 5.55
N GLY A 512 -24.72 -5.78 5.95
CA GLY A 512 -26.03 -6.33 6.30
C GLY A 512 -26.98 -6.46 5.10
N GLY A 513 -26.44 -6.34 3.87
CA GLY A 513 -27.21 -6.22 2.65
C GLY A 513 -27.75 -7.55 2.11
N LEU A 514 -27.42 -8.70 2.71
CA LEU A 514 -27.84 -10.03 2.26
C LEU A 514 -27.55 -10.26 0.76
N GLY A 515 -26.37 -9.82 0.31
CA GLY A 515 -25.90 -9.96 -1.07
C GLY A 515 -26.29 -8.81 -2.00
N THR A 516 -27.00 -7.81 -1.49
CA THR A 516 -27.19 -6.54 -2.22
C THR A 516 -25.90 -5.76 -2.31
N THR A 517 -25.82 -4.94 -3.35
CA THR A 517 -24.67 -4.11 -3.65
C THR A 517 -25.07 -2.65 -3.81
N SER A 518 -24.10 -1.76 -3.61
CA SER A 518 -24.20 -0.34 -3.94
C SER A 518 -23.17 -0.01 -5.01
N SER A 519 -23.25 1.18 -5.60
CA SER A 519 -22.18 1.65 -6.49
C SER A 519 -21.67 3.00 -6.03
N ARG A 520 -20.35 3.17 -6.02
CA ARG A 520 -19.66 4.36 -5.55
C ARG A 520 -18.57 4.78 -6.54
N PHE A 521 -18.21 6.05 -6.48
CA PHE A 521 -17.01 6.60 -7.08
C PHE A 521 -15.94 6.64 -6.00
N ASN A 522 -15.00 5.72 -6.08
CA ASN A 522 -13.80 5.73 -5.23
C ASN A 522 -12.59 6.18 -6.01
N ASP A 523 -12.62 6.05 -7.35
CA ASP A 523 -11.43 6.27 -8.17
C ASP A 523 -11.71 7.14 -9.39
N PHE A 524 -10.65 7.71 -9.94
CA PHE A 524 -10.53 8.03 -11.35
C PHE A 524 -9.82 6.87 -12.05
N ARG A 525 -10.25 6.48 -13.27
CA ARG A 525 -9.49 5.50 -14.06
C ARG A 525 -9.50 5.74 -15.56
N GLN A 526 -8.35 5.51 -16.20
CA GLN A 526 -8.23 5.33 -17.65
C GLN A 526 -7.51 4.03 -17.99
N VAL A 527 -8.11 3.23 -18.88
CA VAL A 527 -7.47 2.02 -19.44
C VAL A 527 -6.93 2.32 -20.83
N ILE A 528 -5.67 1.94 -21.08
CA ILE A 528 -5.02 2.07 -22.38
C ILE A 528 -4.36 0.76 -22.82
N ASN A 529 -4.01 0.65 -24.10
CA ASN A 529 -3.08 -0.40 -24.55
C ASN A 529 -1.72 -0.14 -23.90
N ASN A 530 -1.05 -1.19 -23.44
CA ASN A 530 0.26 -1.08 -22.80
C ASN A 530 1.30 -0.55 -23.82
N PRO A 531 1.80 0.68 -23.67
CA PRO A 531 2.77 1.25 -24.60
C PRO A 531 4.19 0.73 -24.32
N CYS A 532 4.45 0.27 -23.09
CA CYS A 532 5.72 -0.31 -22.69
C CYS A 532 5.71 -1.83 -22.84
N THR A 533 5.93 -2.26 -24.08
CA THR A 533 6.34 -3.64 -24.40
C THR A 533 7.87 -3.68 -24.60
N PRO A 534 8.60 -4.66 -24.05
CA PRO A 534 10.08 -4.67 -24.00
C PRO A 534 10.79 -4.74 -25.36
#